data_AF-A0A9Q7UXG2-F1
#
_entry.id   AF-A0A9Q7UXG2-F1
#
_cell.length_a   1.000
_cell.length_b   1.000
_cell.length_c   1.000
_cell.angle_alpha   90.00
_cell.angle_beta   90.00
_cell.angle_gamma   90.00
#
_symmetry.space_group_name_H-M   'P 1'
#
loop_
_entity.id
_entity.type
_entity.pdbx_description
1 polymer ?
#
loop_
_entity_poly.entity_id
_entity_poly.type
_entity_poly.pdbx_seq_one_letter_code
_entity_poly.pdbx_strand_id
1 'polypeptide(L)'
;MYYVRNIERLNEWETHVMTLCTVLINFGKFSESLEPFTRLIDPTRTLGSHLSVGVANGGYKRYVAALDQCQKAMAMDIHPVNEGQIRAVADIMDANGDTDEDIARAMDFAGDILREHGYLYLGVQHKVNPVREPVDGGHPYFGMRIAVAVSEDEAFEMTCDYAERLAQSKVKIPSSLVLSFEPGSVHAE
;
A
#
# COMPACT_ATOMS: atom_id res chain seq x y z
N MET A 1 7.69 -35.04 -16.71
CA MET A 1 8.38 -33.78 -17.06
C MET A 1 7.42 -32.63 -17.46
N TYR A 2 6.12 -32.72 -17.19
CA TYR A 2 5.16 -31.61 -17.38
C TYR A 2 5.03 -30.69 -16.14
N TYR A 3 5.21 -31.25 -14.94
CA TYR A 3 5.12 -30.50 -13.69
C TYR A 3 6.24 -29.46 -13.51
N VAL A 4 7.48 -29.77 -13.91
CA VAL A 4 8.63 -28.86 -13.75
C VAL A 4 8.51 -27.62 -14.66
N ARG A 5 8.11 -27.81 -15.93
CA ARG A 5 7.87 -26.70 -16.87
C ARG A 5 6.72 -25.79 -16.44
N ASN A 6 5.70 -26.33 -15.79
CA ASN A 6 4.60 -25.51 -15.26
C ASN A 6 5.05 -24.67 -14.05
N ILE A 7 5.89 -25.21 -13.16
CA ILE A 7 6.45 -24.47 -12.03
C ILE A 7 7.38 -23.36 -12.52
N GLU A 8 8.25 -23.64 -13.50
CA GLU A 8 9.15 -22.63 -14.09
C GLU A 8 8.37 -21.51 -14.79
N ARG A 9 7.29 -21.83 -15.53
CA ARG A 9 6.46 -20.83 -16.21
C ARG A 9 5.59 -20.01 -15.25
N LEU A 10 5.13 -20.62 -14.16
CA LEU A 10 4.44 -19.90 -13.07
C LEU A 10 5.40 -18.92 -12.41
N ASN A 11 6.64 -19.33 -12.14
CA ASN A 11 7.68 -18.45 -11.59
C ASN A 11 8.01 -17.26 -12.51
N GLU A 12 8.14 -17.46 -13.83
CA GLU A 12 8.40 -16.35 -14.77
C GLU A 12 7.23 -15.37 -14.86
N TRP A 13 6.00 -15.87 -14.92
CA TRP A 13 4.82 -15.01 -14.95
C TRP A 13 4.66 -14.21 -13.65
N GLU A 14 4.80 -14.85 -12.49
CA GLU A 14 4.76 -14.20 -11.18
C GLU A 14 5.83 -13.12 -11.08
N THR A 15 7.05 -13.43 -11.52
CA THR A 15 8.17 -12.47 -11.54
C THR A 15 7.83 -11.24 -12.40
N HIS A 16 7.25 -11.42 -13.58
CA HIS A 16 6.87 -10.29 -14.44
C HIS A 16 5.75 -9.44 -13.83
N VAL A 17 4.70 -10.07 -13.27
CA VAL A 17 3.59 -9.32 -12.66
C VAL A 17 4.05 -8.60 -11.39
N MET A 18 4.92 -9.23 -10.60
CA MET A 18 5.54 -8.63 -9.42
C MET A 18 6.38 -7.42 -9.82
N THR A 19 7.24 -7.58 -10.82
CA THR A 19 8.07 -6.49 -11.35
C THR A 19 7.20 -5.33 -11.82
N LEU A 20 6.13 -5.59 -12.57
CA LEU A 20 5.20 -4.55 -13.00
C LEU A 20 4.55 -3.84 -11.81
N CYS A 21 4.06 -4.60 -10.83
CA CYS A 21 3.44 -4.05 -9.62
C CYS A 21 4.42 -3.16 -8.84
N THR A 22 5.64 -3.66 -8.58
CA THR A 22 6.70 -2.92 -7.88
C THR A 22 7.13 -1.68 -8.66
N VAL A 23 7.25 -1.76 -9.99
CA VAL A 23 7.61 -0.60 -10.81
C VAL A 23 6.53 0.48 -10.72
N LEU A 24 5.25 0.12 -10.85
CA LEU A 24 4.14 1.07 -10.70
C LEU A 24 4.15 1.72 -9.31
N ILE A 25 4.32 0.92 -8.26
CA ILE A 25 4.46 1.41 -6.87
C ILE A 25 5.64 2.37 -6.75
N ASN A 26 6.81 2.00 -7.29
CA ASN A 26 8.01 2.83 -7.21
C ASN A 26 7.86 4.16 -7.94
N PHE A 27 7.15 4.14 -9.06
CA PHE A 27 6.79 5.36 -9.75
C PHE A 27 5.71 6.16 -9.04
N GLY A 28 5.04 5.64 -8.00
CA GLY A 28 3.92 6.31 -7.30
C GLY A 28 2.59 6.23 -8.06
N LYS A 29 2.41 5.18 -8.87
CA LYS A 29 1.17 4.86 -9.61
C LYS A 29 0.42 3.77 -8.86
N PHE A 30 -0.07 4.12 -7.67
CA PHE A 30 -0.62 3.18 -6.70
C PHE A 30 -1.92 2.57 -7.21
N SER A 31 -2.84 3.36 -7.76
CA SER A 31 -4.11 2.83 -8.28
C SER A 31 -3.89 1.87 -9.45
N GLU A 32 -2.97 2.18 -10.37
CA GLU A 32 -2.60 1.31 -11.50
C GLU A 32 -1.97 -0.01 -11.02
N SER A 33 -1.29 0.00 -9.87
CA SER A 33 -0.65 -1.20 -9.31
C SER A 33 -1.63 -2.17 -8.64
N LEU A 34 -2.88 -1.76 -8.35
CA LEU A 34 -3.88 -2.65 -7.72
C LEU A 34 -4.26 -3.84 -8.60
N GLU A 35 -4.31 -3.66 -9.92
CA GLU A 35 -4.64 -4.73 -10.86
C GLU A 35 -3.57 -5.84 -10.90
N PRO A 36 -2.27 -5.54 -11.16
CA PRO A 36 -1.23 -6.57 -11.07
C PRO A 36 -1.11 -7.14 -9.66
N PHE A 37 -1.34 -6.35 -8.60
CA PHE A 37 -1.38 -6.87 -7.23
C PHE A 37 -2.49 -7.90 -7.02
N THR A 38 -3.71 -7.64 -7.51
CA THR A 38 -4.83 -8.58 -7.42
C THR A 38 -4.49 -9.93 -8.07
N ARG A 39 -3.75 -9.90 -9.18
CA ARG A 39 -3.28 -11.11 -9.85
C ARG A 39 -2.20 -11.85 -9.06
N LEU A 40 -1.35 -11.13 -8.33
CA LEU A 40 -0.27 -11.70 -7.50
C LEU A 40 -0.74 -12.35 -6.21
N ILE A 41 -1.93 -12.01 -5.72
CA ILE A 41 -2.45 -12.55 -4.46
C ILE A 41 -3.52 -13.62 -4.67
N ASP A 42 -3.74 -14.05 -5.92
CA ASP A 42 -4.65 -15.14 -6.24
C ASP A 42 -4.11 -16.45 -5.61
N PRO A 43 -4.78 -16.99 -4.58
CA PRO A 43 -4.31 -18.18 -3.86
C PRO A 43 -4.44 -19.45 -4.71
N THR A 44 -5.13 -19.40 -5.84
CA THR A 44 -5.16 -20.51 -6.80
C THR A 44 -3.88 -20.58 -7.64
N ARG A 45 -3.04 -19.54 -7.57
CA ARG A 45 -1.83 -19.39 -8.40
C ARG A 45 -0.57 -19.21 -7.59
N THR A 46 -0.65 -18.52 -6.45
CA THR A 46 0.53 -18.09 -5.66
C THR A 46 0.41 -18.52 -4.20
N LEU A 47 1.55 -18.65 -3.50
CA LEU A 47 1.61 -19.05 -2.09
C LEU A 47 1.60 -17.86 -1.09
N GLY A 48 1.13 -16.68 -1.50
CA GLY A 48 1.07 -15.50 -0.63
C GLY A 48 2.42 -14.83 -0.33
N SER A 49 3.50 -15.19 -1.03
CA SER A 49 4.85 -14.62 -0.88
C SER A 49 4.94 -13.12 -1.19
N HIS A 50 3.91 -12.54 -1.83
CA HIS A 50 3.88 -11.14 -2.27
C HIS A 50 2.81 -10.31 -1.58
N LEU A 51 2.20 -10.84 -0.52
CA LEU A 51 1.17 -10.12 0.23
C LEU A 51 1.67 -8.75 0.70
N SER A 52 2.92 -8.63 1.16
CA SER A 52 3.49 -7.35 1.65
C SER A 52 3.44 -6.20 0.63
N VAL A 53 3.33 -6.49 -0.67
CA VAL A 53 3.18 -5.49 -1.74
C VAL A 53 1.84 -4.74 -1.63
N GLY A 54 0.80 -5.37 -1.08
CA GLY A 54 -0.52 -4.76 -0.92
C GLY A 54 -0.56 -3.60 0.05
N VAL A 55 0.33 -3.58 1.02
CA VAL A 55 0.44 -2.48 1.98
C VAL A 55 1.01 -1.24 1.28
N ALA A 56 1.96 -1.44 0.38
CA ALA A 56 2.65 -0.37 -0.35
C ALA A 56 1.77 0.32 -1.41
N ASN A 57 0.67 -0.30 -1.85
CA ASN A 57 -0.25 0.27 -2.84
C ASN A 57 -1.66 0.59 -2.34
N GLY A 58 -1.91 0.45 -1.04
CA GLY A 58 -3.24 0.70 -0.47
C GLY A 58 -4.24 -0.44 -0.63
N GLY A 59 -3.82 -1.61 -1.13
CA GLY A 59 -4.62 -2.82 -1.31
C GLY A 59 -4.90 -3.60 -0.01
N TYR A 60 -5.25 -2.93 1.08
CA TYR A 60 -5.39 -3.53 2.40
C TYR A 60 -6.51 -4.57 2.49
N LYS A 61 -7.68 -4.30 1.90
CA LYS A 61 -8.82 -5.23 1.97
C LYS A 61 -8.56 -6.46 1.10
N ARG A 62 -8.00 -6.26 -0.09
CA ARG A 62 -7.49 -7.33 -0.95
C ARG A 62 -6.45 -8.21 -0.24
N TYR A 63 -5.51 -7.59 0.46
CA TYR A 63 -4.51 -8.30 1.27
C TYR A 63 -5.19 -9.20 2.31
N VAL A 64 -6.10 -8.65 3.11
CA VAL A 64 -6.79 -9.40 4.17
C VAL A 64 -7.61 -10.55 3.60
N ALA A 65 -8.33 -10.31 2.50
CA ALA A 65 -9.10 -11.34 1.82
C ALA A 65 -8.21 -12.49 1.29
N ALA A 66 -7.06 -12.16 0.69
CA ALA A 66 -6.11 -13.17 0.22
C ALA A 66 -5.48 -13.96 1.37
N LEU A 67 -5.15 -13.30 2.48
CA LEU A 67 -4.64 -13.96 3.68
C LEU A 67 -5.65 -14.96 4.26
N ASP A 68 -6.91 -14.54 4.41
CA ASP A 68 -7.99 -15.41 4.89
C ASP A 68 -8.21 -16.62 3.99
N GLN A 69 -8.08 -16.44 2.67
CA GLN A 69 -8.17 -17.54 1.71
C GLN A 69 -6.99 -18.50 1.81
N CYS A 70 -5.75 -17.99 1.97
CA CYS A 70 -4.57 -18.83 2.14
C CYS A 70 -4.64 -19.67 3.42
N GLN A 71 -5.03 -19.06 4.54
CA GLN A 71 -5.21 -19.75 5.83
C GLN A 71 -6.27 -20.86 5.73
N LYS A 72 -7.40 -20.60 5.06
CA LYS A 72 -8.45 -21.61 4.82
C LYS A 72 -8.01 -22.74 3.90
N ALA A 73 -7.30 -22.43 2.82
CA ALA A 73 -6.95 -23.39 1.78
C ALA A 73 -5.77 -24.29 2.17
N MET A 74 -4.78 -23.76 2.89
CA MET A 74 -3.52 -24.47 3.13
C MET A 74 -3.45 -25.10 4.53
N ALA A 75 -4.41 -24.82 5.42
CA ALA A 75 -4.32 -25.13 6.86
C ALA A 75 -2.97 -24.73 7.47
N MET A 76 -2.30 -23.74 6.85
CA MET A 76 -1.03 -23.21 7.30
C MET A 76 -1.30 -21.96 8.11
N ASP A 77 -0.63 -21.89 9.24
CA ASP A 77 -0.61 -20.70 10.07
C ASP A 77 0.35 -19.67 9.46
N ILE A 78 -0.16 -18.91 8.49
CA ILE A 78 0.58 -17.82 7.87
C ILE A 78 0.32 -16.58 8.72
N HIS A 79 1.31 -16.22 9.53
CA HIS A 79 1.34 -14.96 10.28
C HIS A 79 2.37 -14.02 9.64
N PRO A 80 1.99 -13.30 8.57
CA PRO A 80 2.88 -12.31 8.01
C PRO A 80 3.15 -11.21 9.05
N VAL A 81 4.36 -10.65 8.99
CA VAL A 81 4.74 -9.49 9.81
C VAL A 81 3.68 -8.39 9.60
N ASN A 82 3.16 -7.84 10.70
CA ASN A 82 2.14 -6.78 10.74
C ASN A 82 0.69 -7.19 10.37
N GLU A 83 0.34 -8.48 10.37
CA GLU A 83 -1.05 -8.93 10.11
C GLU A 83 -2.09 -8.15 10.94
N GLY A 84 -1.89 -8.03 12.26
CA GLY A 84 -2.82 -7.34 13.14
C GLY A 84 -3.01 -5.87 12.81
N GLN A 85 -1.95 -5.19 12.36
CA GLN A 85 -2.03 -3.79 11.92
C GLN A 85 -2.80 -3.66 10.60
N ILE A 86 -2.54 -4.56 9.64
CA ILE A 86 -3.21 -4.54 8.33
C ILE A 86 -4.70 -4.85 8.47
N ARG A 87 -5.08 -5.82 9.32
CA ARG A 87 -6.49 -6.09 9.64
C ARG A 87 -7.14 -4.88 10.30
N ALA A 88 -6.46 -4.23 11.24
CA ALA A 88 -6.98 -3.01 11.86
C ALA A 88 -7.22 -1.88 10.86
N VAL A 89 -6.36 -1.74 9.85
CA VAL A 89 -6.56 -0.79 8.74
C VAL A 89 -7.80 -1.14 7.92
N ALA A 90 -7.95 -2.42 7.54
CA ALA A 90 -9.12 -2.88 6.80
C ALA A 90 -10.42 -2.65 7.57
N ASP A 91 -10.44 -2.92 8.88
CA ASP A 91 -11.60 -2.63 9.75
C ASP A 91 -11.96 -1.14 9.76
N ILE A 92 -10.95 -0.26 9.83
CA ILE A 92 -11.13 1.19 9.78
C ILE A 92 -11.70 1.63 8.43
N MET A 93 -11.20 1.06 7.33
CA MET A 93 -11.73 1.32 5.99
C MET A 93 -13.20 0.88 5.87
N ASP A 94 -13.56 -0.30 6.42
CA ASP A 94 -14.94 -0.77 6.45
C ASP A 94 -15.85 0.15 7.27
N ALA A 95 -15.40 0.58 8.46
CA ALA A 95 -16.15 1.51 9.31
C ALA A 95 -16.44 2.86 8.62
N ASN A 96 -15.54 3.28 7.73
CA ASN A 96 -15.63 4.56 7.02
C ASN A 96 -16.23 4.44 5.61
N GLY A 97 -16.49 3.22 5.12
CA GLY A 97 -16.99 2.99 3.77
C GLY A 97 -15.97 3.31 2.66
N ASP A 98 -14.68 3.15 2.95
CA ASP A 98 -13.58 3.34 2.00
C ASP A 98 -13.19 2.00 1.33
N THR A 99 -12.83 2.07 0.05
CA THR A 99 -12.31 0.92 -0.71
C THR A 99 -10.81 1.06 -0.96
N ASP A 100 -10.14 -0.03 -1.33
CA ASP A 100 -8.73 0.00 -1.73
C ASP A 100 -8.50 1.02 -2.88
N GLU A 101 -9.45 1.16 -3.81
CA GLU A 101 -9.39 2.15 -4.90
C GLU A 101 -9.49 3.59 -4.40
N ASP A 102 -10.26 3.84 -3.33
CA ASP A 102 -10.31 5.17 -2.72
C ASP A 102 -8.95 5.53 -2.11
N ILE A 103 -8.34 4.59 -1.38
CA ILE A 103 -7.01 4.75 -0.80
C ILE A 103 -5.96 4.94 -1.88
N ALA A 104 -5.89 4.05 -2.87
CA ALA A 104 -4.85 4.08 -3.89
C ALA A 104 -4.94 5.32 -4.78
N ARG A 105 -6.14 5.81 -5.11
CA ARG A 105 -6.31 7.07 -5.85
C ARG A 105 -5.92 8.29 -5.03
N ALA A 106 -6.16 8.29 -3.72
CA ALA A 106 -5.63 9.35 -2.86
C ALA A 106 -4.09 9.29 -2.83
N MET A 107 -3.50 8.09 -2.72
CA MET A 107 -2.04 7.92 -2.73
C MET A 107 -1.40 8.35 -4.06
N ASP A 108 -2.08 8.28 -5.20
CA ASP A 108 -1.53 8.74 -6.49
C ASP A 108 -1.07 10.20 -6.46
N PHE A 109 -1.74 11.07 -5.68
CA PHE A 109 -1.30 12.46 -5.48
C PHE A 109 0.04 12.54 -4.74
N ALA A 110 0.25 11.69 -3.74
CA ALA A 110 1.56 11.59 -3.10
C ALA A 110 2.63 11.11 -4.10
N GLY A 111 2.25 10.20 -5.00
CA GLY A 111 3.08 9.77 -6.11
C GLY A 111 3.42 10.88 -7.11
N ASP A 112 2.45 11.74 -7.47
CA ASP A 112 2.69 12.91 -8.32
C ASP A 112 3.72 13.85 -7.68
N ILE A 113 3.55 14.17 -6.40
CA ILE A 113 4.45 15.05 -5.64
C ILE A 113 5.86 14.45 -5.58
N LEU A 114 5.99 13.15 -5.26
CA LEU A 114 7.30 12.49 -5.28
C LEU A 114 7.99 12.62 -6.64
N ARG A 115 7.27 12.39 -7.74
CA ARG A 115 7.82 12.50 -9.10
C ARG A 115 8.24 13.92 -9.44
N GLU A 116 7.46 14.92 -9.04
CA GLU A 116 7.78 16.33 -9.27
C GLU A 116 9.04 16.78 -8.52
N HIS A 117 9.28 16.22 -7.34
CA HIS A 117 10.51 16.43 -6.57
C HIS A 117 11.67 15.49 -6.98
N GLY A 118 11.47 14.62 -7.98
CA GLY A 118 12.51 13.72 -8.49
C GLY A 118 12.76 12.48 -7.62
N TYR A 119 11.83 12.11 -6.75
CA TYR A 119 11.91 10.94 -5.88
C TYR A 119 11.11 9.74 -6.41
N LEU A 120 11.58 8.55 -6.07
CA LEU A 120 10.85 7.29 -6.24
C LEU A 120 10.38 6.77 -4.87
N TYR A 121 9.21 6.14 -4.85
CA TYR A 121 8.67 5.52 -3.65
C TYR A 121 9.28 4.12 -3.47
N LEU A 122 10.24 3.93 -2.57
CA LEU A 122 10.93 2.63 -2.47
C LEU A 122 10.15 1.56 -1.68
N GLY A 123 8.98 1.86 -1.13
CA GLY A 123 8.13 0.88 -0.41
C GLY A 123 8.71 0.30 0.89
N VAL A 124 9.99 0.56 1.21
CA VAL A 124 10.71 -0.05 2.34
C VAL A 124 10.45 0.61 3.70
N GLN A 125 9.77 1.77 3.74
CA GLN A 125 9.65 2.59 4.95
C GLN A 125 8.24 3.14 5.20
N HIS A 126 7.18 2.52 4.68
CA HIS A 126 5.83 2.95 5.05
C HIS A 126 5.48 2.46 6.45
N LYS A 127 5.27 3.41 7.37
CA LYS A 127 4.72 3.13 8.69
C LYS A 127 3.22 3.38 8.62
N VAL A 128 2.45 2.32 8.82
CA VAL A 128 1.00 2.41 8.94
C VAL A 128 0.65 2.32 10.42
N ASN A 129 -0.09 3.32 10.90
CA ASN A 129 -0.49 3.42 12.29
C ASN A 129 -2.02 3.52 12.41
N PRO A 130 -2.73 2.40 12.63
CA PRO A 130 -4.19 2.44 12.81
C PRO A 130 -4.55 3.11 14.15
N VAL A 131 -5.53 4.00 14.09
CA VAL A 131 -6.10 4.76 15.22
C VAL A 131 -7.61 4.48 15.27
N ARG A 132 -8.00 3.52 16.11
CA ARG A 132 -9.41 3.08 16.23
C ARG A 132 -10.26 4.04 17.06
N GLU A 133 -9.67 4.70 18.04
CA GLU A 133 -10.35 5.61 18.97
C GLU A 133 -9.56 6.93 19.02
N PRO A 134 -9.82 7.87 18.10
CA PRO A 134 -9.18 9.19 18.14
C PRO A 134 -9.50 9.95 19.43
N VAL A 135 -8.49 10.62 19.99
CA VAL A 135 -8.61 11.36 21.26
C VAL A 135 -9.64 12.49 21.19
N ASP A 136 -9.83 13.08 20.02
CA ASP A 136 -10.76 14.16 19.74
C ASP A 136 -12.20 13.68 19.46
N GLY A 137 -12.45 12.36 19.52
CA GLY A 137 -13.75 11.77 19.19
C GLY A 137 -14.06 11.76 17.69
N GLY A 138 -13.06 12.00 16.83
CA GLY A 138 -13.19 11.88 15.38
C GLY A 138 -13.45 10.44 14.90
N HIS A 139 -13.64 10.30 13.59
CA HIS A 139 -13.78 8.99 12.95
C HIS A 139 -12.45 8.21 13.00
N PRO A 140 -12.48 6.87 13.15
CA PRO A 140 -11.29 6.04 13.09
C PRO A 140 -10.49 6.31 11.81
N TYR A 141 -9.16 6.30 11.88
CA TYR A 141 -8.29 6.53 10.72
C TYR A 141 -6.99 5.76 10.88
N PHE A 142 -6.21 5.62 9.82
CA PHE A 142 -4.84 5.16 9.87
C PHE A 142 -3.90 6.20 9.29
N GLY A 143 -2.81 6.44 10.00
CA GLY A 143 -1.72 7.28 9.53
C GLY A 143 -0.80 6.49 8.60
N MET A 144 -0.49 7.05 7.44
CA MET A 144 0.57 6.58 6.54
C MET A 144 1.65 7.66 6.45
N ARG A 145 2.90 7.27 6.69
CA ARG A 145 4.05 8.17 6.53
C ARG A 145 4.96 7.70 5.42
N ILE A 146 5.35 8.63 4.55
CA ILE A 146 6.31 8.41 3.48
C ILE A 146 7.59 9.16 3.83
N ALA A 147 8.64 8.41 4.16
CA ALA A 147 9.96 8.98 4.42
C ALA A 147 10.64 9.40 3.10
N VAL A 148 11.15 10.62 3.03
CA VAL A 148 11.82 11.19 1.85
C VAL A 148 13.10 11.91 2.29
N ALA A 149 14.18 11.83 1.50
CA ALA A 149 15.47 12.44 1.82
C ALA A 149 15.49 13.97 1.63
N VAL A 150 14.62 14.67 2.36
CA VAL A 150 14.38 16.12 2.30
C VAL A 150 14.47 16.74 3.70
N SER A 151 14.47 18.06 3.79
CA SER A 151 14.38 18.77 5.08
C SER A 151 12.99 18.61 5.73
N GLU A 152 12.88 18.96 7.02
CA GLU A 152 11.58 19.01 7.71
C GLU A 152 10.61 19.98 7.03
N ASP A 153 11.09 21.17 6.65
CA ASP A 153 10.29 22.18 5.97
C ASP A 153 9.78 21.69 4.60
N GLU A 154 10.65 21.04 3.81
CA GLU A 154 10.25 20.50 2.51
C GLU A 154 9.26 19.32 2.66
N ALA A 155 9.45 18.42 3.63
CA ALA A 155 8.48 17.36 3.92
C ALA A 155 7.11 17.93 4.35
N PHE A 156 7.11 19.03 5.12
CA PHE A 156 5.90 19.73 5.50
C PHE A 156 5.21 20.35 4.28
N GLU A 157 5.96 21.05 3.42
CA GLU A 157 5.43 21.63 2.17
C GLU A 157 4.82 20.55 1.26
N MET A 158 5.50 19.42 1.07
CA MET A 158 4.97 18.27 0.30
C MET A 158 3.67 17.72 0.92
N THR A 159 3.56 17.72 2.26
CA THR A 159 2.34 17.28 2.95
C THR A 159 1.19 18.26 2.75
N CYS A 160 1.47 19.56 2.79
CA CYS A 160 0.48 20.60 2.48
C CYS A 160 0.01 20.51 1.03
N ASP A 161 0.93 20.35 0.08
CA ASP A 161 0.61 20.20 -1.34
C ASP A 161 -0.26 18.95 -1.60
N TYR A 162 0.05 17.84 -0.93
CA TYR A 162 -0.79 16.64 -0.97
C TYR A 162 -2.22 16.93 -0.52
N ALA A 163 -2.38 17.55 0.66
CA ALA A 163 -3.68 17.86 1.22
C ALA A 163 -4.47 18.83 0.31
N GLU A 164 -3.81 19.84 -0.24
CA GLU A 164 -4.41 20.83 -1.14
C GLU A 164 -4.87 20.19 -2.45
N ARG A 165 -4.01 19.40 -3.11
CA ARG A 165 -4.36 18.69 -4.36
C ARG A 165 -5.51 17.72 -4.15
N LEU A 166 -5.49 16.95 -3.07
CA LEU A 166 -6.56 16.02 -2.76
C LEU A 166 -7.89 16.76 -2.54
N ALA A 167 -7.88 17.87 -1.79
CA ALA A 167 -9.05 18.70 -1.53
C ALA A 167 -9.63 19.40 -2.78
N GLN A 168 -8.78 19.76 -3.74
CA GLN A 168 -9.18 20.39 -5.00
C GLN A 168 -9.56 19.37 -6.09
N SER A 169 -9.30 18.09 -5.86
CA SER A 169 -9.56 17.03 -6.83
C SER A 169 -11.03 16.62 -6.90
N LYS A 170 -11.36 15.78 -7.90
CA LYS A 170 -12.64 15.05 -7.97
C LYS A 170 -12.57 13.66 -7.33
N VAL A 171 -11.41 13.27 -6.80
CA VAL A 171 -11.23 11.98 -6.14
C VAL A 171 -11.94 12.03 -4.80
N LYS A 172 -12.62 10.94 -4.43
CA LYS A 172 -13.19 10.81 -3.09
C LYS A 172 -12.06 10.88 -2.08
N ILE A 173 -12.15 11.81 -1.13
CA ILE A 173 -11.19 11.90 -0.03
C ILE A 173 -11.52 10.77 0.97
N PRO A 174 -10.67 9.75 1.12
CA PRO A 174 -10.90 8.68 2.08
C PRO A 174 -10.80 9.24 3.51
N SER A 175 -11.86 9.08 4.31
CA SER A 175 -11.85 9.53 5.70
C SER A 175 -11.01 8.63 6.61
N SER A 176 -10.69 7.42 6.15
CA SER A 176 -9.80 6.49 6.84
C SER A 176 -8.31 6.81 6.72
N LEU A 177 -7.87 7.65 5.78
CA LEU A 177 -6.44 7.85 5.51
C LEU A 177 -5.97 9.24 5.96
N VAL A 178 -4.92 9.27 6.76
CA VAL A 178 -4.08 10.45 6.99
C VAL A 178 -2.70 10.18 6.42
N LEU A 179 -2.31 10.88 5.37
CA LEU A 179 -1.00 10.72 4.72
C LEU A 179 -0.12 11.95 4.98
N SER A 180 1.14 11.71 5.33
CA SER A 180 2.16 12.75 5.46
C SER A 180 3.50 12.30 4.89
N PHE A 181 4.30 13.25 4.45
CA PHE A 181 5.72 13.05 4.21
C PHE A 181 6.51 13.30 5.50
N GLU A 182 7.60 12.57 5.71
CA GLU A 182 8.53 12.80 6.83
C GLU A 182 9.98 12.80 6.31
N PRO A 183 10.90 13.55 6.94
CA PRO A 183 12.31 13.45 6.60
C PRO A 183 12.82 12.03 6.88
N GLY A 184 13.33 11.38 5.86
CA GLY A 184 14.07 10.14 5.97
C GLY A 184 15.46 10.42 6.53
N SER A 185 15.95 9.52 7.38
CA SER A 185 17.36 9.56 7.78
C SER A 185 18.23 9.38 6.54
N VAL A 186 18.83 10.46 6.07
CA VAL A 186 19.99 10.36 5.17
C VAL A 186 21.05 9.65 6.00
N HIS A 187 21.31 8.38 5.72
CA HIS A 187 22.59 7.81 6.09
C HIS A 187 23.62 8.63 5.31
N ALA A 188 24.15 9.68 5.95
CA ALA A 188 25.35 10.35 5.51
C ALA A 188 26.47 9.32 5.64
N GLU A 189 26.70 8.57 4.57
CA GLU A 189 27.96 7.85 4.34
C GLU A 189 29.06 8.82 3.93
#